data_AF-A0A1I1TF03-F1
#
_entry.id   AF-A0A1I1TF03-F1
#
_cell.length_a   1.000
_cell.length_b   1.000
_cell.length_c   1.000
_cell.angle_alpha   90.00
_cell.angle_beta   90.00
_cell.angle_gamma   90.00
#
_symmetry.space_group_name_H-M   'P 1'
#
loop_
_entity.id
_entity.type
_entity.pdbx_description
1 polymer ?
#
loop_
_entity_poly.entity_id
_entity_poly.type
_entity_poly.pdbx_seq_one_letter_code
_entity_poly.pdbx_strand_id
1 'polypeptide(L)'
;MDEGKPVVYALRGAHGRLLRLDNQPFEGMNDTLAFHSAEVSHWLRSGEAQAQRDWLRESDRDVLRVMEDVITLLIERGIIDYTELPQAARDKLDIRALVRADLEGLVDRG
;
A
#
# COMPACT_ATOMS: atom_id res chain seq x y z
N MET A 1 15.94 5.21 21.43
CA MET A 1 15.80 4.72 20.05
C MET A 1 14.45 4.03 19.99
N ASP A 2 13.42 4.72 19.49
CA ASP A 2 12.04 4.21 19.37
C ASP A 2 11.93 3.51 18.00
N GLU A 3 12.63 2.38 17.86
CA GLU A 3 12.52 1.51 16.68
C GLU A 3 11.32 0.59 16.88
N GLY A 4 10.24 0.84 16.13
CA GLY A 4 9.12 -0.10 16.06
C GLY A 4 7.73 0.51 15.87
N LYS A 5 7.56 1.84 16.00
CA LYS A 5 6.26 2.44 15.68
C LYS A 5 6.14 2.70 14.19
N PRO A 6 5.10 2.18 13.52
CA PRO A 6 4.83 2.52 12.13
C PRO A 6 4.66 4.04 12.01
N VAL A 7 5.44 4.63 11.10
CA VAL A 7 5.38 6.05 10.76
C VAL A 7 4.59 6.22 9.47
N VAL A 8 3.94 7.37 9.34
CA VAL A 8 3.34 7.83 8.09
C VAL A 8 3.94 9.16 7.69
N TYR A 9 4.07 9.37 6.39
CA TYR A 9 4.61 10.57 5.80
C TYR A 9 3.46 11.53 5.51
N ALA A 10 3.65 12.81 5.81
CA ALA A 10 2.58 13.79 5.77
C ALA A 10 2.98 15.02 4.95
N LEU A 11 1.99 15.57 4.25
CA LEU A 11 2.04 16.91 3.68
C LEU A 11 1.09 17.80 4.49
N ARG A 12 1.66 18.83 5.10
CA ARG A 12 0.93 19.89 5.77
C ARG A 12 0.80 21.11 4.87
N GLY A 13 -0.41 21.64 4.81
CA GLY A 13 -0.73 22.91 4.17
C GLY A 13 -0.55 24.10 5.12
N ALA A 14 -1.08 25.24 4.70
CA ALA A 14 -1.12 26.44 5.53
C ALA A 14 -1.82 26.16 6.88
N HIS A 15 -1.31 26.76 7.96
CA HIS A 15 -1.80 26.60 9.34
C HIS A 15 -1.64 25.19 9.92
N GLY A 16 -0.75 24.35 9.35
CA GLY A 16 -0.44 23.02 9.89
C GLY A 16 -1.49 21.95 9.60
N ARG A 17 -2.50 22.24 8.77
CA ARG A 17 -3.54 21.28 8.36
C ARG A 17 -2.94 20.14 7.55
N LEU A 18 -3.24 18.90 7.92
CA LEU A 18 -2.90 17.72 7.13
C LEU A 18 -3.69 17.70 5.83
N LEU A 19 -2.97 17.67 4.70
CA LEU A 19 -3.56 17.61 3.36
C LEU A 19 -3.43 16.22 2.74
N ARG A 20 -2.36 15.49 3.08
CA ARG A 20 -2.10 14.13 2.59
C ARG A 20 -1.32 13.36 3.64
N LEU A 21 -1.64 12.08 3.77
CA LEU A 21 -0.84 11.07 4.45
C LEU A 21 -0.44 10.00 3.43
N ASP A 22 0.65 9.30 3.70
CA ASP A 22 1.13 8.17 2.90
C ASP A 22 1.94 7.20 3.78
N ASN A 23 1.95 5.92 3.42
CA ASN A 23 2.75 4.89 4.12
C ASN A 23 4.21 4.85 3.62
N GLN A 24 4.50 5.54 2.51
CA GLN A 24 5.83 5.70 1.93
C GLN A 24 6.20 7.19 1.78
N PRO A 25 7.52 7.53 1.75
CA PRO A 25 7.95 8.89 1.42
C PRO A 25 7.42 9.31 0.04
N PHE A 26 7.00 10.56 -0.10
CA PHE A 26 6.53 11.12 -1.38
C PHE A 26 7.04 12.54 -1.60
N GLU A 27 7.06 12.96 -2.86
CA GLU A 27 7.51 14.31 -3.24
C GLU A 27 6.62 15.39 -2.62
N GLY A 28 7.24 16.37 -1.96
CA GLY A 28 6.54 17.46 -1.30
C GLY A 28 6.09 17.15 0.13
N MET A 29 6.30 15.94 0.67
CA MET A 29 6.09 15.67 2.09
C MET A 29 6.95 16.63 2.94
N ASN A 30 6.42 17.05 4.09
CA ASN A 30 7.11 17.98 4.98
C ASN A 30 7.01 17.61 6.47
N ASP A 31 6.42 16.47 6.80
CA ASP A 31 6.33 15.97 8.17
C ASP A 31 6.25 14.44 8.21
N THR A 32 6.51 13.88 9.39
CA THR A 32 6.36 12.45 9.70
C THR A 32 5.63 12.28 11.01
N LEU A 33 4.57 11.48 11.00
CA LEU A 33 3.72 11.24 12.17
C LEU A 33 3.77 9.77 12.58
N ALA A 34 3.61 9.51 13.88
CA ALA A 34 3.29 8.16 14.33
C ALA A 34 1.90 7.76 13.79
N PHE A 35 1.81 6.60 13.14
CA PHE A 35 0.58 6.10 12.54
C PHE A 35 -0.59 6.03 13.53
N HIS A 36 -0.31 5.63 14.78
CA HIS A 36 -1.29 5.53 15.86
C HIS A 36 -1.50 6.84 16.63
N SER A 37 -1.04 7.97 16.12
CA SER A 37 -1.27 9.25 16.77
C SER A 37 -2.76 9.63 16.74
N ALA A 38 -3.19 10.36 17.76
CA ALA A 38 -4.54 10.91 17.83
C ALA A 38 -4.84 11.83 16.62
N GLU A 39 -3.82 12.51 16.10
CA GLU A 39 -3.92 13.39 14.94
C GLU A 39 -4.23 12.62 13.65
N VAL A 40 -3.49 11.55 13.34
CA VAL A 40 -3.78 10.67 12.19
C VAL A 40 -5.18 10.10 12.30
N SER A 41 -5.53 9.62 13.48
CA SER A 41 -6.87 9.09 13.77
C SER A 41 -7.97 10.13 13.55
N HIS A 42 -7.73 11.39 13.92
CA HIS A 42 -8.66 12.49 13.71
C HIS A 42 -8.77 12.84 12.23
N TRP A 43 -7.64 12.95 11.51
CA TRP A 43 -7.62 13.24 10.08
C TRP A 43 -8.33 12.18 9.26
N LEU A 44 -8.20 10.90 9.60
CA LEU A 44 -8.94 9.81 8.96
C LEU A 44 -10.46 9.91 9.19
N ARG A 45 -10.91 10.53 10.28
CA ARG A 45 -12.34 10.70 10.61
C ARG A 45 -12.93 12.04 10.15
N SER A 46 -12.11 13.05 9.87
CA SER A 46 -12.57 14.44 9.64
C SER A 46 -13.17 14.73 8.25
N GLY A 47 -13.37 13.70 7.40
CA GLY A 47 -14.19 13.82 6.19
C GLY A 47 -13.59 14.54 4.98
N GLU A 48 -12.26 14.69 4.86
CA GLU A 48 -11.64 15.08 3.58
C GLU A 48 -11.67 13.89 2.61
N ALA A 49 -12.87 13.59 2.12
CA ALA A 49 -13.23 12.31 1.54
C ALA A 49 -12.38 11.89 0.33
N GLN A 50 -11.81 12.84 -0.42
CA GLN A 50 -11.01 12.51 -1.59
C GLN A 50 -9.58 12.07 -1.21
N ALA A 51 -8.86 12.87 -0.41
CA ALA A 51 -7.51 12.53 0.04
C ALA A 51 -7.49 11.24 0.88
N GLN A 52 -8.52 11.03 1.70
CA GLN A 52 -8.68 9.80 2.48
C GLN A 52 -8.94 8.57 1.59
N ARG A 53 -9.78 8.71 0.55
CA ARG A 53 -10.05 7.63 -0.42
C ARG A 53 -8.80 7.28 -1.22
N ASP A 54 -8.05 8.28 -1.64
CA ASP A 54 -6.84 8.07 -2.43
C ASP A 54 -5.76 7.39 -1.58
N TRP A 55 -5.59 7.80 -0.32
CA TRP A 55 -4.72 7.12 0.62
C TRP A 55 -5.16 5.68 0.92
N LEU A 56 -6.46 5.45 1.15
CA LEU A 56 -6.99 4.10 1.37
C LEU A 56 -6.76 3.21 0.14
N ARG A 57 -6.99 3.72 -1.08
CA ARG A 57 -6.74 2.99 -2.32
C ARG A 57 -5.28 2.61 -2.49
N GLU A 58 -4.35 3.50 -2.18
CA GLU A 58 -2.92 3.20 -2.28
C GLU A 58 -2.48 2.19 -1.20
N SER A 59 -2.96 2.38 0.04
CA SER A 59 -2.75 1.42 1.12
C SER A 59 -3.28 0.02 0.76
N ASP A 60 -4.51 -0.07 0.21
CA ASP A 60 -5.10 -1.33 -0.23
C ASP A 60 -4.27 -1.96 -1.36
N ARG A 61 -3.73 -1.15 -2.28
CA ARG A 61 -2.86 -1.62 -3.36
C ARG A 61 -1.57 -2.25 -2.81
N ASP A 62 -0.97 -1.65 -1.79
CA ASP A 62 0.23 -2.19 -1.15
C ASP A 62 -0.04 -3.48 -0.39
N VAL A 63 -1.14 -3.53 0.37
CA VAL A 63 -1.56 -4.77 1.05
C VAL A 63 -1.80 -5.88 0.03
N LEU A 64 -2.43 -5.58 -1.10
CA LEU A 64 -2.65 -6.56 -2.17
C LEU A 64 -1.34 -7.09 -2.75
N ARG A 65 -0.31 -6.25 -2.92
CA ARG A 65 1.04 -6.70 -3.36
C ARG A 65 1.66 -7.66 -2.36
N VAL A 66 1.63 -7.31 -1.07
CA VAL A 66 2.16 -8.17 0.00
C VAL A 66 1.40 -9.50 0.06
N MET A 67 0.07 -9.47 -0.04
CA MET A 67 -0.76 -10.67 -0.06
C MET A 67 -0.43 -11.57 -1.26
N GLU A 68 -0.20 -10.99 -2.43
CA GLU A 68 0.22 -11.72 -3.63
C GLU A 68 1.58 -12.40 -3.45
N ASP A 69 2.57 -11.69 -2.89
CA ASP A 69 3.89 -12.25 -2.61
C ASP A 69 3.79 -13.40 -1.57
N VAL A 70 2.93 -13.25 -0.55
CA VAL A 70 2.68 -14.31 0.44
C VAL A 70 2.01 -15.53 -0.21
N ILE A 71 0.99 -15.34 -1.05
CA ILE A 71 0.31 -16.45 -1.75
C ILE A 71 1.32 -17.18 -2.65
N THR A 72 2.13 -16.44 -3.39
CA THR A 72 3.18 -17.00 -4.27
C THR A 72 4.17 -17.82 -3.46
N LEU A 73 4.68 -17.29 -2.36
CA LEU A 73 5.58 -18.00 -1.46
C LEU A 73 4.95 -19.30 -0.92
N LEU A 74 3.68 -19.28 -0.54
CA LEU A 74 2.98 -20.48 -0.05
C LEU A 74 2.82 -21.55 -1.13
N ILE A 75 2.56 -21.15 -2.39
CA ILE A 75 2.50 -22.06 -3.54
C ILE A 75 3.89 -22.67 -3.81
N GLU A 76 4.94 -21.84 -3.86
CA GLU A 76 6.32 -22.30 -4.11
C GLU A 76 6.81 -23.28 -3.03
N ARG A 77 6.35 -23.10 -1.80
CA ARG A 77 6.64 -24.01 -0.68
C ARG A 77 5.77 -25.27 -0.66
N GLY A 78 4.81 -25.39 -1.58
CA GLY A 78 3.86 -26.50 -1.64
C GLY A 78 2.90 -26.55 -0.45
N ILE A 79 2.70 -25.42 0.26
CA ILE A 79 1.80 -25.33 1.41
C ILE A 79 0.35 -25.20 0.95
N ILE A 80 0.13 -24.50 -0.18
CA ILE A 80 -1.18 -24.41 -0.85
C ILE A 80 -1.02 -24.84 -2.30
N ASP A 81 -2.02 -25.55 -2.84
CA ASP A 81 -2.09 -25.87 -4.25
C ASP A 81 -2.86 -24.77 -4.99
N TYR A 82 -2.23 -24.19 -6.01
CA TYR A 82 -2.84 -23.16 -6.87
C TYR A 82 -4.15 -23.64 -7.52
N THR A 83 -4.24 -24.92 -7.87
CA THR A 83 -5.43 -25.52 -8.51
C THR A 83 -6.62 -25.66 -7.55
N GLU A 84 -6.38 -25.59 -6.24
CA GLU A 84 -7.43 -25.63 -5.21
C GLU A 84 -7.98 -24.24 -4.87
N LEU A 85 -7.35 -23.16 -5.35
CA LEU A 85 -7.88 -21.80 -5.16
C LEU A 85 -9.21 -21.61 -5.93
N PRO A 86 -10.10 -20.69 -5.51
CA PRO A 86 -11.26 -20.34 -6.32
C PRO A 86 -10.84 -19.80 -7.70
N GLN A 87 -11.62 -20.09 -8.76
CA GLN A 87 -11.32 -19.62 -10.12
C GLN A 87 -11.06 -18.11 -10.17
N ALA A 88 -11.89 -17.32 -9.48
CA ALA A 88 -11.74 -15.87 -9.41
C ALA A 88 -10.43 -15.40 -8.75
N ALA A 89 -9.83 -16.22 -7.88
CA ALA A 89 -8.52 -15.91 -7.28
C ALA A 89 -7.39 -16.23 -8.26
N ARG A 90 -7.45 -17.39 -8.94
CA ARG A 90 -6.51 -17.76 -10.01
C ARG A 90 -6.44 -16.71 -11.11
N ASP A 91 -7.60 -16.32 -11.66
CA ASP A 91 -7.67 -15.31 -12.73
C ASP A 91 -7.01 -13.99 -12.32
N LYS A 92 -7.19 -13.56 -11.06
CA LYS A 92 -6.58 -12.33 -10.54
C LYS A 92 -5.07 -12.44 -10.37
N LEU A 93 -4.59 -13.59 -9.89
CA LEU A 93 -3.16 -13.86 -9.74
C LEU A 93 -2.47 -13.89 -11.12
N ASP A 94 -3.09 -14.52 -12.12
CA ASP A 94 -2.54 -14.58 -13.48
C ASP A 94 -2.44 -13.20 -14.12
N ILE A 95 -3.50 -12.39 -14.01
CA ILE A 95 -3.49 -11.00 -14.51
C ILE A 95 -2.40 -10.19 -13.82
N ARG A 96 -2.25 -10.33 -12.50
CA ARG A 96 -1.22 -9.64 -11.73
C ARG A 96 0.20 -10.06 -12.15
N ALA A 97 0.44 -11.35 -12.31
CA ALA A 97 1.73 -11.88 -12.76
C ALA A 97 2.10 -11.35 -14.16
N LEU A 98 1.12 -11.28 -15.09
CA LEU A 98 1.33 -10.69 -16.41
C LEU A 98 1.70 -9.21 -16.34
N VAL A 99 0.96 -8.42 -15.54
CA VAL A 99 1.25 -6.99 -15.35
C VAL A 99 2.64 -6.77 -14.77
N ARG A 100 3.05 -7.62 -13.83
CA ARG A 100 4.39 -7.55 -13.22
C ARG A 100 5.49 -7.85 -14.24
N ALA A 101 5.33 -8.92 -15.02
CA ALA A 101 6.28 -9.29 -16.07
C ALA A 101 6.42 -8.20 -17.15
N ASP A 102 5.31 -7.56 -17.54
CA ASP A 102 5.34 -6.44 -18.49
C ASP A 102 6.09 -5.23 -17.91
N LEU A 103 5.83 -4.87 -16.66
CA LEU A 103 6.53 -3.78 -15.98
C LEU A 103 8.03 -4.06 -15.78
N GLU A 104 8.41 -5.27 -15.38
CA GLU A 104 9.82 -5.66 -15.23
C GLU A 104 10.56 -5.67 -16.59
N GLY A 105 9.90 -6.13 -17.67
CA GLY A 105 10.42 -6.05 -19.04
C GLY A 105 10.48 -4.62 -19.62
N LEU A 106 9.78 -3.66 -19.03
CA LEU A 106 9.91 -2.23 -19.33
C LEU A 106 11.07 -1.57 -18.57
N VAL A 107 11.37 -2.03 -17.34
CA VAL A 107 12.48 -1.50 -16.52
C VAL A 107 13.85 -1.91 -17.09
N ASP A 108 13.95 -3.07 -17.76
CA ASP A 108 15.19 -3.53 -18.41
C ASP A 108 15.57 -2.75 -19.69
N ARG A 109 14.73 -1.81 -20.14
CA ARG A 109 14.97 -0.95 -21.33
C ARG A 109 15.04 0.55 -21.00
N GLY A 110 15.48 0.91 -19.79
CA GLY A 110 15.65 2.28 -19.32
C GLY A 110 17.09 2.68 -19.09
#